data_AF-A0ABD4DGT2-F1
#
_entry.id   AF-A0ABD4DGT2-F1
#
_cell.length_a   1.000
_cell.length_b   1.000
_cell.length_c   1.000
_cell.angle_alpha   90.00
_cell.angle_beta   90.00
_cell.angle_gamma   90.00
#
_symmetry.space_group_name_H-M   'P 1'
#
loop_
_entity.id
_entity.type
_entity.pdbx_description
1 polymer ?
#
loop_
_entity_poly.entity_id
_entity_poly.type
_entity_poly.pdbx_seq_one_letter_code
_entity_poly.pdbx_strand_id
1 'polypeptide(L)'
;MENNLSKQKRLEDLIIEEKSFLELLKNFNFKTEREAERYIENNKNDFEKLKKIKEEIRELKLQLMSSQEKQEYLEYQKKIKDKYSTD
;
A
#
# COMPACT_ATOMS: atom_id res chain seq x y z
N MET A 1 23.76 4.82 -8.08
CA MET A 1 22.45 4.62 -8.73
C MET A 1 22.03 3.19 -8.47
N GLU A 2 20.92 2.96 -7.77
CA GLU A 2 20.35 1.61 -7.67
C GLU A 2 19.90 1.15 -9.06
N ASN A 3 20.26 -0.08 -9.44
CA ASN A 3 19.87 -0.69 -10.72
C ASN A 3 18.40 -1.15 -10.65
N ASN A 4 17.68 -1.16 -11.76
CA ASN A 4 16.27 -1.60 -11.83
C ASN A 4 16.07 -3.01 -11.25
N LEU A 5 17.08 -3.89 -11.34
CA LEU A 5 17.04 -5.22 -10.75
C LEU A 5 16.94 -5.19 -9.21
N SER A 6 17.65 -4.27 -8.54
CA SER A 6 17.56 -4.15 -7.07
C SER A 6 16.21 -3.59 -6.63
N LYS A 7 15.65 -2.67 -7.43
CA LYS A 7 14.31 -2.12 -7.20
C LYS A 7 13.21 -3.16 -7.38
N GLN A 8 13.33 -4.02 -8.40
CA GLN A 8 12.41 -5.14 -8.62
C GLN A 8 12.45 -6.13 -7.45
N LYS A 9 13.66 -6.53 -7.01
CA LYS A 9 13.80 -7.41 -5.85
C LYS A 9 13.19 -6.80 -4.59
N ARG A 10 13.48 -5.51 -4.32
CA ARG A 10 12.89 -4.79 -3.17
C ARG A 10 11.37 -4.72 -3.25
N LEU A 11 10.83 -4.50 -4.45
CA LEU A 11 9.38 -4.50 -4.67
C LEU A 11 8.76 -5.88 -4.37
N GLU A 12 9.39 -6.97 -4.81
CA GLU A 12 8.94 -8.33 -4.50
C GLU A 12 8.95 -8.60 -2.99
N ASP A 13 10.05 -8.25 -2.31
CA ASP A 13 10.18 -8.40 -0.85
C ASP A 13 9.07 -7.64 -0.10
N LEU A 14 8.79 -6.38 -0.51
CA LEU A 14 7.74 -5.57 0.08
C LEU A 14 6.33 -6.11 -0.18
N ILE A 15 6.07 -6.69 -1.35
CA ILE A 15 4.77 -7.34 -1.66
C ILE A 15 4.56 -8.56 -0.76
N ILE A 16 5.62 -9.33 -0.48
CA ILE A 16 5.54 -10.45 0.46
C ILE A 16 5.25 -9.93 1.86
N GLU A 17 5.96 -8.90 2.31
CA GLU A 17 5.77 -8.27 3.62
C GLU A 17 4.36 -7.71 3.78
N GLU A 18 3.84 -6.98 2.77
CA GLU A 18 2.48 -6.46 2.74
C GLU A 18 1.45 -7.58 2.94
N LYS A 19 1.59 -8.71 2.23
CA LYS A 19 0.68 -9.85 2.35
C LYS A 19 0.69 -10.43 3.76
N SER A 20 1.87 -10.60 4.37
CA SER A 20 1.98 -11.09 5.74
C SER A 20 1.30 -10.18 6.74
N PHE A 21 1.47 -8.85 6.61
CA PHE A 21 0.74 -7.88 7.44
C PHE A 21 -0.78 -7.97 7.20
N LEU A 22 -1.24 -8.06 5.95
CA LEU A 22 -2.66 -8.16 5.67
C LEU A 22 -3.28 -9.46 6.20
N GLU A 23 -2.56 -10.58 6.19
CA GLU A 23 -3.03 -11.83 6.79
C GLU A 23 -3.10 -11.75 8.31
N LEU A 24 -2.07 -11.19 8.95
CA LEU A 24 -2.06 -10.94 10.40
C LEU A 24 -3.25 -10.06 10.79
N LEU A 25 -3.54 -9.03 9.99
CA LEU A 25 -4.60 -8.04 10.18
C LEU A 25 -5.98 -8.44 9.59
N LYS A 26 -6.22 -9.71 9.21
CA LYS A 26 -7.53 -10.17 8.69
C LYS A 26 -8.36 -10.98 9.68
N ASN A 27 -7.74 -11.54 10.71
CA ASN A 27 -8.36 -12.58 11.54
C ASN A 27 -9.03 -12.06 12.81
N PHE A 28 -10.05 -11.20 12.67
CA PHE A 28 -10.79 -10.69 13.83
C PHE A 28 -12.29 -10.77 13.66
N ASN A 29 -12.94 -11.16 14.74
CA ASN A 29 -14.38 -11.06 14.90
C ASN A 29 -14.64 -10.38 16.24
N PHE A 30 -14.91 -9.08 16.21
CA PHE A 30 -15.14 -8.29 17.41
C PHE A 30 -16.60 -8.40 17.83
N LYS A 31 -16.85 -8.70 19.10
CA LYS A 31 -18.19 -8.74 19.68
C LYS A 31 -18.56 -7.42 20.34
N THR A 32 -17.56 -6.60 20.67
CA THR A 32 -17.75 -5.29 21.31
C THR A 32 -16.81 -4.25 20.73
N GLU A 33 -17.19 -2.97 20.84
CA GLU A 33 -16.37 -1.83 20.43
C GLU A 33 -15.03 -1.80 21.19
N ARG A 34 -15.03 -2.14 22.48
CA ARG A 34 -13.82 -2.18 23.32
C ARG A 34 -12.79 -3.21 22.84
N GLU A 35 -13.23 -4.33 22.27
CA GLU A 35 -12.34 -5.32 21.66
C GLU A 35 -11.70 -4.77 20.38
N ALA A 36 -12.48 -4.05 19.57
CA ALA A 36 -11.97 -3.39 18.37
C ALA A 36 -10.97 -2.28 18.71
N GLU A 37 -11.25 -1.44 19.72
CA GLU A 37 -10.34 -0.39 20.18
C GLU A 37 -9.00 -0.95 20.66
N ARG A 38 -9.02 -1.97 21.53
CA ARG A 38 -7.80 -2.64 21.99
C ARG A 38 -7.03 -3.27 20.85
N TYR A 39 -7.73 -3.86 19.89
CA TYR A 39 -7.09 -4.42 18.72
C TYR A 39 -6.39 -3.33 17.88
N ILE A 40 -7.04 -2.19 17.65
CA ILE A 40 -6.44 -1.04 16.95
C ILE A 40 -5.22 -0.52 17.71
N GLU A 41 -5.33 -0.35 19.02
CA GLU A 41 -4.24 0.16 19.85
C GLU A 41 -3.03 -0.77 19.86
N ASN A 42 -3.26 -2.08 20.06
CA ASN A 42 -2.21 -3.09 20.09
C ASN A 42 -1.48 -3.23 18.74
N ASN A 43 -2.19 -3.02 17.64
CA ASN A 43 -1.65 -3.19 16.28
C ASN A 43 -1.29 -1.85 15.61
N LYS A 44 -1.35 -0.72 16.33
CA LYS A 44 -1.09 0.62 15.78
C LYS A 44 0.25 0.70 15.05
N ASN A 45 1.29 0.12 15.63
CA ASN A 45 2.63 0.10 15.02
C ASN A 45 2.66 -0.70 13.72
N ASP A 46 1.91 -1.80 13.66
CA ASP A 46 1.86 -2.67 12.48
C ASP A 46 1.02 -2.03 11.37
N PHE A 47 -0.02 -1.27 11.71
CA PHE A 47 -0.73 -0.43 10.75
C PHE A 47 0.17 0.67 10.16
N GLU A 48 0.96 1.35 10.99
CA GLU A 48 1.92 2.36 10.52
C GLU A 48 3.00 1.76 9.62
N LYS A 49 3.52 0.58 9.95
CA LYS A 49 4.46 -0.15 9.08
C LYS A 49 3.82 -0.52 7.76
N LEU A 50 2.61 -1.08 7.78
CA LEU A 50 1.87 -1.43 6.56
C LEU A 50 1.64 -0.20 5.67
N LYS A 51 1.33 0.95 6.26
CA LYS A 51 1.20 2.21 5.53
C LYS A 51 2.49 2.57 4.79
N LYS A 52 3.64 2.51 5.49
CA LYS A 52 4.96 2.79 4.90
C LYS A 52 5.32 1.81 3.79
N ILE A 53 5.07 0.50 3.99
CA ILE A 53 5.28 -0.53 2.98
C ILE A 53 4.47 -0.22 1.71
N LYS A 54 3.19 0.15 1.87
CA LYS A 54 2.33 0.51 0.74
C LYS A 54 2.81 1.75 -0.01
N GLU A 55 3.29 2.77 0.71
CA GLU A 55 3.89 3.96 0.12
C GLU A 55 5.15 3.60 -0.68
N GLU A 56 6.05 2.81 -0.11
CA GLU A 56 7.29 2.37 -0.78
C GLU A 56 7.01 1.50 -2.01
N ILE A 57 6.05 0.58 -1.94
CA ILE A 57 5.58 -0.21 -3.09
C ILE A 57 5.09 0.71 -4.22
N ARG A 58 4.30 1.74 -3.88
CA ARG A 58 3.76 2.68 -4.87
C ARG A 58 4.89 3.45 -5.54
N GLU A 59 5.84 3.94 -4.77
CA GLU A 59 7.01 4.67 -5.29
C GLU A 59 7.87 3.80 -6.19
N LEU A 60 8.18 2.57 -5.77
CA LEU A 60 8.96 1.64 -6.58
C LEU A 60 8.26 1.27 -7.89
N LYS A 61 6.94 1.01 -7.85
CA LYS A 61 6.15 0.78 -9.06
C LYS A 61 6.24 1.98 -10.00
N LEU A 62 6.08 3.20 -9.48
CA LEU A 62 6.24 4.41 -10.29
C LEU A 62 7.65 4.54 -10.86
N GLN A 63 8.70 4.27 -10.09
CA GLN A 63 10.08 4.37 -10.58
C GLN A 63 10.38 3.34 -11.68
N LEU A 64 9.79 2.14 -11.59
CA LEU A 64 9.96 1.05 -12.54
C LEU A 64 9.13 1.19 -13.81
N MET A 65 8.06 2.00 -13.80
CA MET A 65 7.29 2.31 -15.00
C MET A 65 8.12 3.08 -16.03
N SER A 66 7.91 2.73 -17.30
CA SER A 66 8.31 3.52 -18.45
C SER A 66 7.60 4.88 -18.47
N SER A 67 8.10 5.81 -19.28
CA SER A 67 7.47 7.13 -19.46
C SER A 67 6.03 7.03 -19.95
N GLN A 68 5.74 6.06 -20.83
CA GLN A 68 4.39 5.84 -21.34
C GLN A 68 3.46 5.31 -20.24
N GLU A 69 3.87 4.27 -19.50
CA GLU A 69 3.07 3.71 -18.40
C GLU A 69 2.80 4.74 -17.29
N LYS A 70 3.77 5.61 -16.98
CA LYS A 70 3.58 6.73 -16.05
C LYS A 70 2.48 7.68 -16.53
N GLN A 71 2.48 8.02 -17.81
CA GLN A 71 1.50 8.92 -18.38
C GLN A 71 0.09 8.31 -18.31
N GLU A 72 -0.04 7.03 -18.69
CA GLU A 72 -1.31 6.28 -18.59
C GLU A 72 -1.82 6.23 -17.13
N TYR A 73 -0.92 5.99 -16.18
CA TYR A 73 -1.25 6.01 -14.76
C TYR A 73 -1.76 7.38 -14.29
N LEU A 74 -1.08 8.47 -14.67
CA LEU A 74 -1.49 9.83 -14.31
C LEU A 74 -2.83 10.21 -14.92
N GLU A 75 -3.08 9.83 -16.17
CA GLU A 75 -4.37 10.04 -16.83
C GLU A 75 -5.49 9.26 -16.14
N TYR A 76 -5.24 8.02 -15.73
CA TYR A 76 -6.18 7.23 -14.94
C TYR A 76 -6.49 7.88 -13.59
N GLN A 77 -5.47 8.34 -12.85
CA GLN A 77 -5.67 9.05 -11.58
C GLN A 77 -6.49 10.33 -11.76
N LYS A 78 -6.24 11.09 -12.84
CA LYS A 78 -7.03 12.27 -13.18
C LYS A 78 -8.50 11.91 -13.44
N LYS A 79 -8.77 10.87 -14.24
CA LYS A 79 -10.14 10.40 -14.51
C LYS A 79 -10.88 9.98 -13.24
N ILE A 80 -10.20 9.28 -12.31
CA ILE A 80 -10.79 8.95 -11.00
C ILE A 80 -11.13 10.23 -10.25
N LYS A 81 -10.16 11.15 -10.12
CA LYS A 81 -10.39 12.40 -9.41
C LYS A 81 -11.59 13.13 -10.01
N ASP A 82 -11.64 13.32 -11.32
CA ASP A 82 -12.72 14.03 -11.99
C ASP A 82 -14.08 13.33 -11.79
N LYS A 83 -14.11 11.98 -11.80
CA LYS A 83 -15.34 11.18 -11.56
C LYS A 83 -15.88 11.31 -10.14
N TYR A 84 -15.01 11.48 -9.15
CA TYR A 84 -15.38 11.58 -7.74
C TYR A 84 -15.23 13.02 -7.19
N SER A 85 -14.98 14.01 -8.06
CA SER A 85 -14.93 15.44 -7.71
C SER A 85 -16.25 16.17 -8.00
N THR A 86 -17.34 15.45 -8.27
CA THR A 86 -18.69 16.02 -8.27
C THR A 86 -19.17 16.22 -6.83
N ASP A 87 -19.25 17.50 -6.43
CA ASP A 87 -19.93 18.15 -5.30
C ASP A 87 -20.40 17.31 -4.10
#